data_AF-A0A939HUT0-F1
#
_entry.id   AF-A0A939HUT0-F1
#
_cell.length_a   1.000
_cell.length_b   1.000
_cell.length_c   1.000
_cell.angle_alpha   90.00
_cell.angle_beta   90.00
_cell.angle_gamma   90.00
#
_symmetry.space_group_name_H-M   'P 1'
#
loop_
_entity.id
_entity.type
_entity.pdbx_description
1 polymer ?
#
loop_
_entity_poly.entity_id
_entity_poly.type
_entity_poly.pdbx_seq_one_letter_code
_entity_poly.pdbx_strand_id
1 'polypeptide(L)'
;MLRANGDGELARAERDWAIGHAQTYHPQMSEGQIDELRNYNGTGTTDDIEKLVFSDPLADRGRYVLVYEAIQASAADGEYSDGEKATIRKMAAKLGISEAKVVELENLYEEEKAFRQKRIEIWHPEGIPGEDK
;
A
#
# COMPACT_ATOMS: atom_id res chain seq x y z
N MET A 1 -8.40 -1.84 4.53
CA MET A 1 -7.50 -1.18 3.57
C MET A 1 -7.28 0.23 4.04
N LEU A 2 -6.07 0.56 4.45
CA LEU A 2 -5.73 1.82 5.10
C LEU A 2 -6.05 3.02 4.20
N ARG A 3 -6.57 4.11 4.79
CA ARG A 3 -6.70 5.39 4.07
C ARG A 3 -5.29 5.87 3.65
N ALA A 4 -4.93 5.67 2.39
CA ALA A 4 -3.89 6.43 1.67
C ALA A 4 -4.30 7.90 1.44
N ASN A 5 -5.48 8.28 1.93
CA ASN A 5 -6.28 9.32 1.35
C ASN A 5 -5.99 10.69 1.99
N GLY A 6 -5.24 11.54 1.28
CA GLY A 6 -5.00 12.94 1.61
C GLY A 6 -6.10 13.90 1.14
N ASP A 7 -7.02 13.49 0.25
CA ASP A 7 -7.94 14.38 -0.48
C ASP A 7 -9.44 14.04 -0.38
N GLY A 8 -9.81 12.80 -0.08
CA GLY A 8 -11.19 12.39 0.21
C GLY A 8 -11.70 11.14 -0.50
N GLU A 9 -11.04 10.62 -1.56
CA GLU A 9 -11.44 9.37 -2.23
C GLU A 9 -10.26 8.41 -2.51
N LEU A 10 -10.44 7.09 -2.29
CA LEU A 10 -9.43 6.08 -2.67
C LEU A 10 -9.54 5.85 -4.18
N ALA A 11 -8.49 6.16 -4.93
CA ALA A 11 -8.45 5.96 -6.36
C ALA A 11 -8.59 4.47 -6.71
N ARG A 12 -9.16 4.21 -7.90
CA ARG A 12 -9.41 2.83 -8.33
C ARG A 12 -8.13 2.00 -8.42
N ALA A 13 -7.02 2.60 -8.86
CA ALA A 13 -5.74 1.90 -8.99
C ALA A 13 -5.19 1.43 -7.63
N GLU A 14 -5.24 2.28 -6.60
CA GLU A 14 -4.84 1.92 -5.23
C GLU A 14 -5.70 0.77 -4.68
N ARG A 15 -7.02 0.82 -4.95
CA ARG A 15 -7.97 -0.22 -4.56
C ARG A 15 -7.67 -1.55 -5.26
N ASP A 16 -7.47 -1.52 -6.57
CA ASP A 16 -7.19 -2.72 -7.35
C ASP A 16 -5.83 -3.32 -6.92
N TRP A 17 -4.85 -2.47 -6.60
CA TRP A 17 -3.55 -2.90 -6.11
C TRP A 17 -3.65 -3.72 -4.81
N ALA A 18 -4.23 -3.20 -3.73
CA ALA A 18 -4.21 -3.98 -2.49
C ALA A 18 -5.26 -5.09 -2.41
N ILE A 19 -6.28 -5.12 -3.29
CA ILE A 19 -7.06 -6.34 -3.53
C ILE A 19 -6.17 -7.41 -4.18
N GLY A 20 -5.43 -7.08 -5.23
CA GLY A 20 -4.51 -8.01 -5.89
C GLY A 20 -3.41 -8.52 -4.96
N HIS A 21 -2.86 -7.63 -4.13
CA HIS A 21 -1.90 -7.98 -3.07
C HIS A 21 -2.51 -8.97 -2.07
N ALA A 22 -3.70 -8.66 -1.54
CA ALA A 22 -4.40 -9.51 -0.59
C ALA A 22 -4.70 -10.90 -1.15
N GLN A 23 -5.12 -10.99 -2.43
CA GLN A 23 -5.37 -12.26 -3.10
C GLN A 23 -4.08 -13.08 -3.32
N THR A 24 -2.93 -12.43 -3.49
CA THR A 24 -1.63 -13.09 -3.67
C THR A 24 -1.16 -13.77 -2.38
N TYR A 25 -1.28 -13.08 -1.24
CA TYR A 25 -0.81 -13.58 0.06
C TYR A 25 -1.87 -14.40 0.81
N HIS A 26 -3.15 -14.25 0.46
CA HIS A 26 -4.26 -15.01 1.04
C HIS A 26 -5.11 -15.65 -0.07
N PRO A 27 -4.58 -16.65 -0.80
CA PRO A 27 -5.28 -17.29 -1.91
C PRO A 27 -6.59 -17.99 -1.50
N GLN A 28 -6.79 -18.26 -0.21
CA GLN A 28 -7.99 -18.84 0.38
C GLN A 28 -9.09 -17.81 0.71
N MET A 29 -8.88 -16.53 0.40
CA MET A 29 -9.88 -15.48 0.64
C MET A 29 -11.13 -15.76 -0.18
N SER A 30 -12.29 -15.75 0.47
CA SER A 30 -13.58 -15.98 -0.18
C SER A 30 -14.01 -14.78 -1.04
N GLU A 31 -14.88 -15.02 -2.02
CA GLU A 31 -15.47 -13.93 -2.84
C GLU A 31 -16.17 -12.88 -1.98
N GLY A 32 -16.87 -13.30 -0.91
CA GLY A 32 -17.52 -12.36 0.02
C GLY A 32 -16.52 -11.41 0.71
N GLN A 33 -15.34 -11.91 1.08
CA GLN A 33 -14.29 -11.07 1.68
C GLN A 33 -13.65 -10.12 0.65
N ILE A 34 -13.53 -10.55 -0.61
CA ILE A 34 -13.05 -9.69 -1.70
C ILE A 34 -14.07 -8.57 -1.96
N ASP A 35 -15.37 -8.90 -1.97
CA ASP A 35 -16.44 -7.91 -2.16
C ASP A 35 -16.51 -6.91 -1.00
N GLU A 36 -16.26 -7.35 0.23
CA GLU A 36 -16.09 -6.45 1.37
C GLU A 36 -14.94 -5.46 1.13
N LEU A 37 -13.78 -5.91 0.64
CA LEU A 37 -12.65 -5.03 0.30
C LEU A 37 -12.97 -4.06 -0.85
N ARG A 38 -13.72 -4.52 -1.87
CA ARG A 38 -14.16 -3.66 -2.98
C ARG A 38 -15.05 -2.51 -2.51
N ASN A 39 -15.93 -2.78 -1.54
CA ASN A 39 -16.92 -1.81 -1.06
C ASN A 39 -16.49 -1.07 0.21
N TYR A 40 -15.35 -1.45 0.80
CA TYR A 40 -14.84 -0.81 2.00
C TYR A 40 -14.50 0.67 1.74
N ASN A 41 -15.12 1.55 2.53
CA ASN A 41 -15.00 3.01 2.39
C ASN A 41 -14.06 3.65 3.42
N GLY A 42 -13.50 2.88 4.36
CA GLY A 42 -12.55 3.38 5.35
C GLY A 42 -13.09 4.46 6.28
N THR A 43 -14.40 4.50 6.54
CA THR A 43 -15.05 5.49 7.43
C THR A 43 -15.68 4.88 8.69
N GLY A 44 -15.40 3.61 8.98
CA GLY A 44 -15.97 2.86 10.10
C GLY A 44 -15.29 3.14 11.45
N THR A 45 -16.01 2.85 12.54
CA THR A 45 -15.48 2.94 13.93
C THR A 45 -14.45 1.87 14.27
N THR A 46 -14.31 0.84 13.43
CA THR A 46 -13.27 -0.20 13.45
C THR A 46 -11.94 0.26 12.85
N ASP A 47 -11.87 1.50 12.34
CA ASP A 47 -10.70 2.04 11.65
C ASP A 47 -9.69 2.70 12.61
N ASP A 48 -9.87 2.49 13.92
CA ASP A 48 -8.87 2.80 14.93
C ASP A 48 -7.71 1.81 14.79
N ILE A 49 -6.85 2.08 13.82
CA ILE A 49 -5.77 1.18 13.47
C ILE A 49 -4.75 1.03 14.58
N GLU A 50 -4.61 2.04 15.44
CA GLU A 50 -3.79 1.94 16.64
C GLU A 50 -4.32 0.83 17.53
N LYS A 51 -5.63 0.87 17.82
CA LYS A 51 -6.28 -0.17 18.61
C LYS A 51 -6.15 -1.55 17.94
N LEU A 52 -6.37 -1.64 16.62
CA LEU A 52 -6.27 -2.91 15.89
C LEU A 52 -4.84 -3.48 15.97
N VAL A 53 -3.84 -2.69 15.57
CA VAL A 53 -2.44 -3.12 15.48
C VAL A 53 -1.86 -3.40 16.87
N PHE A 54 -2.13 -2.56 17.86
CA PHE A 54 -1.60 -2.76 19.22
C PHE A 54 -2.40 -3.79 20.04
N SER A 55 -3.56 -4.24 19.56
CA SER A 55 -4.31 -5.34 20.22
C SER A 55 -3.78 -6.73 19.91
N ASP A 56 -2.98 -6.89 18.85
CA ASP A 56 -2.39 -8.16 18.43
C ASP A 56 -0.86 -8.05 18.32
N PRO A 57 -0.08 -8.79 19.12
CA PRO A 57 1.39 -8.79 19.05
C PRO A 57 1.96 -9.13 17.67
N LEU A 58 1.25 -9.89 16.84
CA LEU A 58 1.67 -10.17 15.47
C LEU A 58 1.49 -8.94 14.57
N ALA A 59 0.36 -8.24 14.72
CA ALA A 59 0.10 -7.01 13.98
C ALA A 59 1.10 -5.90 14.37
N ASP A 60 1.43 -5.76 15.66
CA ASP A 60 2.45 -4.81 16.13
C ASP A 60 3.83 -5.07 15.48
N ARG A 61 4.24 -6.33 15.36
CA ARG A 61 5.49 -6.69 14.65
C ARG A 61 5.42 -6.40 13.15
N GLY A 62 4.23 -6.47 12.57
CA GLY A 62 3.96 -6.21 11.15
C GLY A 62 3.80 -4.73 10.78
N ARG A 63 3.84 -3.79 11.73
CA ARG A 63 3.54 -2.36 11.47
C ARG A 63 4.41 -1.70 10.40
N TYR A 64 5.67 -2.12 10.23
CA TYR A 64 6.53 -1.57 9.17
C TYR A 64 6.11 -2.08 7.79
N VAL A 65 5.72 -3.35 7.68
CA VAL A 65 5.18 -3.94 6.45
C VAL A 65 3.89 -3.23 6.08
N LEU A 66 3.02 -2.99 7.06
CA LEU A 66 1.76 -2.29 6.85
C LEU A 66 1.96 -0.86 6.29
N VAL A 67 2.94 -0.12 6.82
CA VAL A 67 3.30 1.20 6.28
C VAL A 67 3.90 1.09 4.88
N TYR A 68 4.76 0.10 4.64
CA TYR A 68 5.36 -0.12 3.33
C TYR A 68 4.33 -0.48 2.26
N GLU A 69 3.39 -1.38 2.56
CA GLU A 69 2.28 -1.73 1.68
C GLU A 69 1.36 -0.54 1.41
N ALA A 70 1.18 0.37 2.38
CA ALA A 70 0.44 1.60 2.16
C ALA A 70 1.17 2.54 1.17
N ILE A 71 2.51 2.64 1.23
CA ILE A 71 3.30 3.39 0.26
C ILE A 71 3.12 2.78 -1.14
N GLN A 72 3.24 1.46 -1.26
CA GLN A 72 3.06 0.76 -2.54
C GLN A 72 1.66 0.94 -3.12
N ALA A 73 0.63 0.87 -2.26
CA ALA A 73 -0.75 1.07 -2.66
C ALA A 73 -1.01 2.50 -3.14
N SER A 74 -0.51 3.50 -2.41
CA SER A 74 -0.68 4.93 -2.77
C SER A 74 -0.02 5.22 -4.11
N ALA A 75 1.21 4.72 -4.30
CA ALA A 75 1.96 4.91 -5.53
C ALA A 75 1.50 4.05 -6.73
N ALA A 76 0.38 3.31 -6.60
CA ALA A 76 -0.07 2.36 -7.61
C ALA A 76 -0.60 3.02 -8.88
N ASP A 77 -1.08 4.26 -8.80
CA ASP A 77 -1.48 5.05 -9.96
C ASP A 77 -0.30 5.70 -10.71
N GLY A 78 0.92 5.54 -10.16
CA GLY A 78 2.17 6.04 -10.72
C GLY A 78 2.72 7.29 -10.01
N GLU A 79 1.93 7.95 -9.16
CA GLU A 79 2.33 9.13 -8.41
C GLU A 79 2.25 8.88 -6.90
N TYR A 80 3.21 9.42 -6.14
CA TYR A 80 3.15 9.43 -4.68
C TYR A 80 3.25 10.86 -4.18
N SER A 81 2.08 11.50 -4.12
CA SER A 81 1.88 12.93 -3.88
C SER A 81 2.24 13.34 -2.45
N ASP A 82 2.42 14.65 -2.24
CA ASP A 82 2.69 15.19 -0.90
C ASP A 82 1.53 15.00 0.07
N GLY A 83 0.29 14.92 -0.44
CA GLY A 83 -0.90 14.63 0.37
C GLY A 83 -0.87 13.22 0.95
N GLU A 84 -0.57 12.22 0.11
CA GLU A 84 -0.46 10.81 0.52
C GLU A 84 0.73 10.59 1.45
N LYS A 85 1.87 11.23 1.14
CA LYS A 85 3.06 11.30 2.02
C LYS A 85 2.72 11.82 3.42
N ALA A 86 1.94 12.89 3.51
CA ALA A 86 1.52 13.45 4.78
C ALA A 86 0.58 12.50 5.54
N THR A 87 -0.33 11.82 4.83
CA THR A 87 -1.24 10.84 5.42
C THR A 87 -0.49 9.62 5.95
N ILE A 88 0.47 9.09 5.19
CA ILE A 88 1.31 7.96 5.61
C ILE A 88 2.17 8.34 6.82
N ARG A 89 2.76 9.54 6.86
CA ARG A 89 3.51 10.02 8.04
C ARG A 89 2.63 10.10 9.29
N LYS A 90 1.39 10.63 9.17
CA LYS A 90 0.43 10.69 10.30
C LYS A 90 0.09 9.30 10.82
N MET A 91 -0.17 8.36 9.92
CA MET A 91 -0.46 6.97 10.27
C MET A 91 0.76 6.28 10.91
N ALA A 92 1.95 6.43 10.34
CA ALA A 92 3.17 5.85 10.87
C ALA A 92 3.47 6.37 12.29
N ALA A 93 3.28 7.67 12.53
CA ALA A 93 3.44 8.26 13.86
C ALA A 93 2.48 7.65 14.89
N LYS A 94 1.22 7.40 14.51
CA LYS A 94 0.23 6.69 15.32
C LYS A 94 0.65 5.26 15.65
N LEU A 95 1.35 4.60 14.73
CA LEU A 95 1.94 3.26 14.92
C LEU A 95 3.30 3.29 15.63
N GLY A 96 3.75 4.43 16.15
CA GLY A 96 5.02 4.56 16.85
C GLY A 96 6.25 4.42 15.94
N ILE A 97 6.09 4.64 14.64
CA ILE A 97 7.18 4.61 13.64
C ILE A 97 7.69 6.04 13.44
N SER A 98 9.01 6.22 13.57
CA SER A 98 9.64 7.52 13.38
C SER A 98 9.61 7.95 11.92
N GLU A 99 9.55 9.26 11.67
CA GLU A 99 9.59 9.82 10.32
C GLU A 99 10.86 9.39 9.56
N ALA A 100 12.02 9.33 10.22
CA ALA A 100 13.25 8.82 9.62
C ALA A 100 13.10 7.39 9.10
N LYS A 101 12.35 6.53 9.79
CA LYS A 101 12.08 5.17 9.34
C LYS A 101 11.06 5.13 8.21
N VAL A 102 10.09 6.05 8.18
CA VAL A 102 9.19 6.21 7.02
C VAL A 102 9.98 6.59 5.78
N VAL A 103 10.90 7.56 5.88
CA VAL A 103 11.77 7.96 4.76
C VAL A 103 12.63 6.79 4.26
N GLU A 104 13.12 5.93 5.16
CA GLU A 104 13.84 4.71 4.77
C GLU A 104 12.95 3.74 3.97
N LEU A 105 11.68 3.58 4.35
CA LEU A 105 10.71 2.77 3.59
C LEU A 105 10.34 3.40 2.24
N GLU A 106 10.21 4.72 2.16
CA GLU A 106 10.00 5.46 0.91
C GLU A 106 11.19 5.26 -0.04
N ASN A 107 12.42 5.36 0.47
CA ASN A 107 13.62 5.10 -0.33
C ASN A 107 13.69 3.65 -0.82
N LEU A 108 13.36 2.68 0.04
CA LEU A 108 13.29 1.27 -0.35
C LEU A 108 12.30 1.07 -1.50
N TYR A 109 11.13 1.69 -1.44
CA TYR A 109 10.14 1.62 -2.51
C TYR A 109 10.69 2.16 -3.84
N GLU A 110 11.34 3.33 -3.82
CA GLU A 110 11.94 3.91 -5.04
C GLU A 110 13.08 3.05 -5.60
N GLU A 111 13.91 2.45 -4.72
CA GLU A 111 14.95 1.51 -5.11
C GLU A 111 14.36 0.25 -5.77
N GLU A 112 13.31 -0.34 -5.20
CA GLU A 112 12.62 -1.50 -5.76
C GLU A 112 11.95 -1.18 -7.10
N LYS A 113 11.32 -0.01 -7.21
CA LYS A 113 10.71 0.50 -8.45
C LYS A 113 11.76 0.67 -9.55
N ALA A 114 12.88 1.32 -9.24
CA ALA A 114 13.99 1.49 -10.18
C ALA A 114 14.60 0.14 -10.58
N PHE A 115 14.76 -0.78 -9.64
CA PHE A 115 15.28 -2.12 -9.93
C PHE A 115 14.32 -2.93 -10.79
N ARG A 116 13.00 -2.85 -10.54
CA ARG A 116 11.97 -3.46 -11.39
C ARG A 116 12.03 -2.91 -12.82
N GLN A 117 12.15 -1.59 -12.97
CA GLN A 117 12.24 -0.95 -14.28
C GLN A 117 13.49 -1.44 -15.04
N LYS A 118 14.65 -1.44 -14.38
CA LYS A 118 15.88 -2.01 -14.93
C LYS A 118 15.72 -3.48 -15.35
N ARG A 119 15.04 -4.28 -14.53
CA ARG A 119 14.78 -5.71 -14.82
C ARG A 119 13.91 -5.87 -16.07
N ILE A 120 12.88 -5.05 -16.22
CA ILE A 120 12.01 -5.02 -17.40
C ILE A 120 12.82 -4.69 -18.65
N GLU A 121 13.67 -3.66 -18.61
CA GLU A 121 14.52 -3.26 -19.75
C GLU A 121 15.47 -4.37 -20.20
N ILE A 122 16.01 -5.15 -19.26
CA ILE A 122 16.88 -6.29 -19.57
C ILE A 122 16.10 -7.44 -20.21
N TRP A 123 14.91 -7.77 -19.70
CA TRP A 123 14.11 -8.91 -20.17
C TRP A 123 13.35 -8.61 -21.47
N HIS A 124 12.96 -7.35 -21.64
CA HIS A 124 12.09 -6.90 -22.72
C HIS A 124 12.71 -5.70 -23.46
N PRO A 125 13.90 -5.84 -24.07
CA PRO A 125 14.60 -4.73 -24.72
C PRO A 125 13.82 -4.15 -25.92
N GLU A 126 12.88 -4.91 -26.50
CA GLU A 126 12.04 -4.49 -27.62
C GLU A 126 10.65 -3.98 -27.18
N GLY A 127 10.33 -4.08 -25.88
CA GLY A 127 9.01 -3.77 -25.30
C GLY A 127 8.36 -4.99 -24.63
N ILE A 128 7.49 -4.75 -23.66
CA ILE A 128 6.73 -5.80 -22.97
C ILE A 128 5.65 -6.34 -23.93
N PRO A 129 5.59 -7.66 -24.20
CA PRO A 129 4.54 -8.23 -25.03
C PRO A 129 3.14 -7.95 -24.45
N GLY A 130 2.28 -7.27 -25.22
CA GLY A 130 0.90 -6.97 -24.81
C GLY A 130 0.70 -5.64 -24.08
N GLU A 131 1.76 -4.85 -23.86
CA GLU A 131 1.65 -3.43 -23.53
C GLU A 131 1.99 -2.62 -24.78
N ASP A 132 1.00 -1.95 -25.37
CA ASP A 132 1.23 -1.02 -26.48
C ASP A 132 2.01 0.20 -25.99
N LYS A 133 2.94 0.71 -26.82
CA LYS A 133 3.77 1.89 -26.53
C LYS A 133 2.96 3.20 -26.54
#